data_AF-A0A529MFB3-F1
#
_entry.id   AF-A0A529MFB3-F1
#
_cell.length_a   1.000
_cell.length_b   1.000
_cell.length_c   1.000
_cell.angle_alpha   90.00
_cell.angle_beta   90.00
_cell.angle_gamma   90.00
#
_symmetry.space_group_name_H-M   'P 1'
#
loop_
_entity.id
_entity.type
_entity.pdbx_description
1 polymer ?
#
loop_
_entity_poly.entity_id
_entity_poly.type
_entity_poly.pdbx_seq_one_letter_code
_entity_poly.pdbx_strand_id
1 'polypeptide(L)'
;VCHGPCALLGVDVGDGALFVRGKKLTSFSKKEEYDYAREDVPYELEDALRAEGAEYSSASNWEPHVIVDGRLITGQNPASAGPLGKELVTALKRAGVPA
;
A
#
# COMPACT_ATOMS: atom_id res chain seq x y z
N VAL A 1 3.11 4.51 -0.67
CA VAL A 1 4.06 4.07 0.38
C VAL A 1 3.64 4.67 1.72
N CYS A 2 3.89 4.01 2.85
CA CYS A 2 3.50 4.49 4.18
C CYS A 2 1.98 4.70 4.26
N HIS A 3 1.50 5.91 4.54
CA HIS A 3 0.09 6.29 4.52
C HIS A 3 -0.45 6.66 3.14
N GLY A 4 0.40 6.71 2.10
CA GLY A 4 -0.04 6.99 0.73
C GLY A 4 -1.22 6.11 0.24
N PRO A 5 -1.30 4.81 0.59
CA PRO A 5 -2.45 3.97 0.28
C PRO A 5 -3.79 4.41 0.90
N CYS A 6 -3.85 5.39 1.82
CA CYS A 6 -5.10 6.04 2.21
C CYS A 6 -5.87 6.56 0.98
N ALA A 7 -5.16 6.98 -0.06
CA ALA A 7 -5.76 7.48 -1.31
C ALA A 7 -6.53 6.40 -2.10
N LEU A 8 -6.46 5.13 -1.70
CA LEU A 8 -7.16 4.02 -2.34
C LEU A 8 -8.49 3.69 -1.65
N LEU A 9 -8.72 4.23 -0.45
CA LEU A 9 -9.95 3.97 0.32
C LEU A 9 -11.16 4.58 -0.40
N GLY A 10 -12.24 3.82 -0.49
CA GLY A 10 -13.51 4.23 -1.09
C GLY A 10 -13.48 4.41 -2.61
N VAL A 11 -12.37 4.06 -3.27
CA VAL A 11 -12.26 4.22 -4.73
C VAL A 11 -13.10 3.14 -5.42
N ASP A 12 -14.08 3.55 -6.21
CA ASP A 12 -14.79 2.70 -7.17
C ASP A 12 -14.45 3.19 -8.58
N VAL A 13 -14.04 2.27 -9.46
CA VAL A 13 -13.65 2.60 -10.84
C VAL A 13 -14.81 2.52 -11.84
N GLY A 14 -16.04 2.43 -11.33
CA GLY A 14 -17.29 2.40 -12.08
C GLY A 14 -17.90 1.00 -12.24
N ASP A 15 -17.38 -0.01 -11.52
CA ASP A 15 -17.87 -1.40 -11.58
C ASP A 15 -18.69 -1.80 -10.34
N GLY A 16 -18.88 -0.88 -9.39
CA GLY A 16 -19.66 -1.12 -8.17
C GLY A 16 -18.88 -1.89 -7.09
N ALA A 17 -17.62 -2.24 -7.34
CA ALA A 17 -16.72 -2.82 -6.36
C ALA A 17 -15.64 -1.82 -5.96
N LEU A 18 -15.27 -1.85 -4.68
CA LEU A 18 -14.13 -1.06 -4.22
C LEU A 18 -12.85 -1.57 -4.86
N PHE A 19 -12.03 -0.64 -5.34
CA PHE A 19 -10.81 -0.90 -6.09
C PHE A 19 -9.87 -1.84 -5.34
N VAL A 20 -9.75 -1.72 -4.03
CA VAL A 20 -8.84 -2.57 -3.24
C VAL A 20 -9.36 -3.99 -3.00
N ARG A 21 -10.63 -4.29 -3.30
CA ARG A 21 -11.22 -5.61 -3.06
C ARG A 21 -10.45 -6.71 -3.82
N GLY A 22 -9.92 -7.69 -3.07
CA GLY A 22 -9.15 -8.80 -3.60
C GLY A 22 -7.75 -8.43 -4.10
N LYS A 23 -7.29 -7.18 -3.92
CA LYS A 23 -5.95 -6.76 -4.31
C LYS A 23 -4.96 -7.02 -3.20
N LYS A 24 -3.77 -7.50 -3.57
CA LYS A 24 -2.64 -7.64 -2.64
C LYS A 24 -1.97 -6.29 -2.48
N LEU A 25 -1.84 -5.84 -1.24
CA LEU A 25 -1.18 -4.57 -0.95
C LEU A 25 -0.57 -4.55 0.44
N THR A 26 0.19 -3.50 0.70
CA THR A 26 0.70 -3.15 2.02
C THR A 26 0.60 -1.63 2.25
N SER A 27 0.69 -1.19 3.48
CA SER A 27 0.75 0.22 3.90
C SER A 27 1.45 0.30 5.24
N PHE A 28 1.47 1.48 5.87
CA PHE A 28 1.90 1.57 7.26
C PHE A 28 1.03 0.64 8.12
N SER A 29 1.66 -0.24 8.88
CA SER A 29 0.93 -1.26 9.63
C SER A 29 0.30 -0.68 10.88
N LYS A 30 -0.78 -1.31 11.32
CA LYS A 30 -1.42 -0.97 12.60
C LYS A 30 -0.41 -1.00 13.75
N LYS A 31 0.50 -1.99 13.73
CA LYS A 31 1.53 -2.11 14.77
C LYS A 31 2.54 -0.97 14.73
N GLU A 32 2.98 -0.54 13.55
CA GLU A 32 3.85 0.64 13.42
C GLU A 32 3.13 1.92 13.88
N GLU A 33 1.83 2.05 13.61
CA GLU A 33 1.01 3.18 14.06
C GLU A 33 0.91 3.24 15.59
N TYR A 34 0.61 2.12 16.25
CA TYR A 34 0.58 2.03 17.72
C TYR A 34 1.90 2.40 18.38
N ASP A 35 3.04 2.03 17.76
CA ASP A 35 4.36 2.29 18.30
C ASP A 35 4.86 3.72 18.00
N TYR A 36 4.14 4.51 17.18
CA TYR A 36 4.59 5.81 16.70
C TYR A 36 3.61 6.96 16.96
N ALA A 37 2.40 6.92 16.38
CA ALA A 37 1.54 8.10 16.26
C ALA A 37 0.03 7.78 16.26
N ARG A 38 -0.39 6.68 16.90
CA ARG A 38 -1.80 6.26 16.95
C ARG A 38 -2.78 7.37 17.30
N GLU A 39 -2.44 8.23 18.26
CA GLU A 39 -3.34 9.32 18.70
C GLU A 39 -3.47 10.45 17.67
N ASP A 40 -2.59 10.51 16.67
CA ASP A 40 -2.55 11.57 15.65
C ASP A 40 -3.37 11.21 14.40
N VAL A 41 -3.85 9.96 14.28
CA VAL A 41 -4.58 9.47 13.10
C VAL A 41 -6.06 9.19 13.39
N PRO A 42 -6.97 9.54 12.47
CA PRO A 42 -8.42 9.38 12.68
C PRO A 42 -8.90 7.92 12.58
N TYR A 43 -8.09 7.03 12.01
CA TYR A 43 -8.38 5.60 11.86
C TYR A 43 -7.10 4.81 11.59
N GLU A 44 -7.16 3.50 11.79
CA GLU A 44 -6.10 2.57 11.44
C GLU A 44 -6.15 2.24 9.94
N LEU A 45 -5.13 2.64 9.18
CA LEU A 45 -5.10 2.43 7.74
C LEU A 45 -5.17 0.94 7.35
N GLU A 46 -4.42 0.08 8.05
CA GLU A 46 -4.46 -1.37 7.79
C GLU A 46 -5.87 -1.94 7.96
N ASP A 47 -6.58 -1.59 9.04
CA ASP A 47 -7.94 -2.08 9.29
C ASP A 47 -8.92 -1.54 8.23
N ALA A 48 -8.79 -0.27 7.84
CA ALA A 48 -9.63 0.34 6.81
C ALA A 48 -9.45 -0.36 5.45
N LEU A 49 -8.21 -0.64 5.04
CA LEU A 49 -7.93 -1.35 3.79
C LEU A 49 -8.49 -2.79 3.82
N ARG A 50 -8.33 -3.49 4.94
CA ARG A 50 -8.90 -4.85 5.13
C ARG A 50 -10.43 -4.82 5.07
N ALA A 51 -11.07 -3.82 5.67
CA ALA A 51 -12.53 -3.67 5.65
C ALA A 51 -13.10 -3.47 4.24
N GLU A 52 -12.34 -2.82 3.35
CA GLU A 52 -12.69 -2.70 1.93
C GLU A 52 -12.36 -3.95 1.09
N GLY A 53 -11.78 -4.98 1.71
CA GLY A 53 -11.51 -6.28 1.12
C GLY A 53 -10.10 -6.45 0.56
N ALA A 54 -9.13 -5.63 0.97
CA ALA A 54 -7.73 -5.80 0.56
C ALA A 54 -7.10 -7.07 1.17
N GLU A 55 -6.30 -7.77 0.37
CA GLU A 55 -5.40 -8.84 0.82
C GLU A 55 -4.12 -8.22 1.40
N TYR A 56 -4.23 -7.65 2.60
CA TYR A 56 -3.14 -6.93 3.26
C TYR A 56 -2.08 -7.86 3.85
N SER A 57 -0.80 -7.50 3.68
CA SER A 57 0.35 -8.11 4.38
C SER A 57 1.36 -7.06 4.83
N SER A 58 2.13 -7.37 5.88
CA SER A 58 3.22 -6.54 6.40
C SER A 58 4.40 -7.40 6.82
N ALA A 59 5.61 -6.83 6.74
CA ALA A 59 6.79 -7.33 7.43
C ALA A 59 6.84 -6.81 8.88
N SER A 60 7.91 -7.14 9.59
CA SER A 60 8.23 -6.55 10.90
C SER A 60 8.28 -5.02 10.81
N ASN A 61 7.98 -4.34 11.91
CA ASN A 61 7.98 -2.88 11.99
C ASN A 61 9.30 -2.30 11.46
N TRP A 62 9.19 -1.25 10.64
CA TRP A 62 10.29 -0.50 10.06
C TRP A 62 11.18 -1.27 9.07
N GLU A 63 10.91 -2.55 8.82
CA GLU A 63 11.56 -3.32 7.76
C GLU A 63 10.96 -2.99 6.38
N PRO A 64 11.77 -3.00 5.31
CA PRO A 64 11.26 -2.78 3.96
C PRO A 64 10.32 -3.91 3.53
N HIS A 65 9.14 -3.55 3.04
CA HIS A 65 8.17 -4.48 2.47
C HIS A 65 7.44 -3.82 1.30
N VAL A 66 7.47 -4.48 0.14
CA VAL A 66 6.87 -3.99 -1.10
C VAL A 66 6.00 -5.08 -1.68
N ILE A 67 4.78 -4.71 -2.08
CA ILE A 67 3.86 -5.59 -2.79
C ILE A 67 3.63 -5.03 -4.19
N VAL A 68 3.79 -5.90 -5.18
CA VAL A 68 3.46 -5.64 -6.59
C VAL A 68 2.30 -6.55 -6.98
N ASP A 69 1.14 -5.97 -7.25
CA ASP A 69 -0.06 -6.65 -7.74
C ASP A 69 -0.49 -6.05 -9.08
N GLY A 70 0.00 -6.63 -10.18
CA GLY A 70 -0.18 -6.08 -11.51
C GLY A 70 0.42 -4.68 -11.63
N ARG A 71 -0.44 -3.65 -11.74
CA ARG A 71 -0.05 -2.22 -11.80
C ARG A 71 -0.11 -1.51 -10.45
N LEU A 72 -0.58 -2.17 -9.40
CA LEU A 72 -0.60 -1.63 -8.06
C LEU A 72 0.73 -1.95 -7.38
N ILE A 73 1.50 -0.92 -7.03
CA ILE A 73 2.76 -1.06 -6.30
C ILE A 73 2.61 -0.29 -4.99
N THR A 74 2.74 -0.99 -3.87
CA THR A 74 2.60 -0.43 -2.53
C THR A 74 3.79 -0.80 -1.66
N GLY A 75 4.06 0.02 -0.65
CA GLY A 75 5.21 -0.14 0.23
C GLY A 75 4.85 0.26 1.65
N GLN A 76 5.29 -0.52 2.62
CA GLN A 76 4.81 -0.48 4.00
C GLN A 76 5.17 0.84 4.70
N ASN A 77 6.44 1.22 4.69
CA ASN A 77 6.99 2.29 5.53
C ASN A 77 8.10 3.06 4.77
N PRO A 78 8.74 4.08 5.38
CA PRO A 78 9.80 4.84 4.71
C PRO A 78 10.97 3.97 4.20
N ALA A 79 11.34 2.90 4.91
CA ALA A 79 12.39 1.97 4.47
C ALA A 79 12.03 1.27 3.15
N SER A 80 10.74 1.16 2.84
CA SER A 80 10.22 0.56 1.61
C SER A 80 10.32 1.48 0.39
N ALA A 81 10.61 2.78 0.55
CA ALA A 81 10.61 3.75 -0.56
C ALA A 81 11.64 3.42 -1.66
N GLY A 82 12.87 3.08 -1.28
CA GLY A 82 13.94 2.71 -2.21
C GLY A 82 13.60 1.45 -3.02
N PRO A 83 13.29 0.32 -2.37
CA PRO A 83 12.84 -0.89 -3.04
C PRO A 83 11.60 -0.67 -3.93
N LEU A 84 10.61 0.09 -3.47
CA LEU A 84 9.40 0.42 -4.25
C LEU A 84 9.76 1.18 -5.54
N GLY A 85 10.67 2.15 -5.46
CA GLY A 85 11.14 2.90 -6.63
C GLY A 85 11.79 2.00 -7.69
N LYS A 86 12.52 0.97 -7.27
CA LYS A 86 13.12 -0.03 -8.19
C LYS A 86 12.05 -0.84 -8.90
N GLU A 87 11.00 -1.27 -8.19
CA GLU A 87 9.87 -1.98 -8.78
C GLU A 87 9.09 -1.09 -9.77
N LEU A 88 8.89 0.18 -9.42
CA LEU A 88 8.24 1.16 -10.30
C LEU A 88 9.01 1.35 -11.62
N VAL A 89 10.32 1.58 -11.57
CA VAL A 89 11.16 1.71 -12.77
C VAL A 89 11.11 0.43 -13.61
N THR A 90 11.10 -0.73 -12.96
CA THR A 90 10.98 -2.03 -13.64
C THR A 90 9.64 -2.16 -14.36
N ALA A 91 8.54 -1.76 -13.71
CA ALA A 91 7.21 -1.79 -14.29
C ALA A 91 7.09 -0.87 -15.51
N LEU A 92 7.63 0.35 -15.43
CA LEU A 92 7.62 1.32 -16.54
C LEU A 92 8.39 0.82 -17.76
N LYS A 93 9.58 0.23 -17.55
CA LYS A 93 10.37 -0.36 -18.64
C LYS A 93 9.65 -1.52 -19.33
N ARG A 94 8.94 -2.36 -18.57
CA ARG A 94 8.14 -3.48 -19.13
C ARG A 94 6.94 -2.98 -19.93
N ALA A 95 6.35 -1.85 -19.55
CA ALA A 95 5.22 -1.24 -20.24
C ALA A 95 5.61 -0.53 -21.55
N GLY A 96 6.90 -0.56 -21.95
CA GLY A 96 7.37 0.11 -23.17
C GLY A 96 7.33 1.63 -23.10
N VAL A 97 7.23 2.20 -21.89
CA VAL A 97 7.36 3.65 -21.67
C VAL A 97 8.85 3.98 -21.82
N PRO A 98 9.26 4.80 -22.82
CA PRO A 98 10.66 5.16 -22.98
C PRO A 98 11.17 5.87 -21.71
N ALA A 99 12.40 5.50 -21.33
CA ALA A 99 13.10 6.04 -20.16
C ALA A 99 13.45 7.53 -20.32
#